data_AF-A0A3E2CM26-F1
#
_entry.id   AF-A0A3E2CM26-F1
#
_cell.length_a   1.000
_cell.length_b   1.000
_cell.length_c   1.000
_cell.angle_alpha   90.00
_cell.angle_beta   90.00
_cell.angle_gamma   90.00
#
_symmetry.space_group_name_H-M   'P 1'
#
loop_
_entity.id
_entity.type
_entity.pdbx_description
1 polymer ?
#
loop_
_entity_poly.entity_id
_entity_poly.type
_entity_poly.pdbx_seq_one_letter_code
_entity_poly.pdbx_strand_id
1 'polypeptide(L)'
;SNSFEFTNYWSDAQNTIISDLCDFAKTFFAKHVILNILTKYCVFNAEDCLMVMRPYQITAAENIVNRVKYMFANASKMPAAERQKGGYIWHTTGSGKTLTSFKTSQLVKALKDAEGNNLVDKVLFVVDRKDLDYQTMREYDRFEKGAANSNTSTAVLTKQLEDNTEECRLIITTIQKLSKFISNNPSHEIYKKRIVFIFDECHRSQFGGMHADIVKHFKNALLFGFTGTPIFEANAAGSDAAHLSTTEQTFGPCLHTYTIINAINDKNVLPFRVEYVATVKTSSELEKATDELVKDINRTDVIKHPERVHNVVQYIIEHFTQKTYRNEKTYKYKRILNVKELAADKHNTLDTKKSSEAVDVNG
;
A
#
# COMPACT_ATOMS: atom_id res chain seq x y z
N SER A 1 -9.76 -25.65 -0.98
CA SER A 1 -10.60 -24.74 -1.77
C SER A 1 -10.30 -25.00 -3.24
N ASN A 2 -11.29 -25.38 -4.04
CA ASN A 2 -11.16 -25.58 -5.49
C ASN A 2 -11.73 -24.37 -6.26
N SER A 3 -11.60 -23.15 -5.72
CA SER A 3 -12.03 -21.95 -6.42
C SER A 3 -10.92 -21.41 -7.32
N PHE A 4 -11.29 -20.89 -8.51
CA PHE A 4 -10.37 -20.19 -9.41
C PHE A 4 -9.90 -18.83 -8.86
N GLU A 5 -10.44 -18.41 -7.72
CA GLU A 5 -10.22 -17.10 -7.08
C GLU A 5 -8.74 -16.80 -6.81
N PHE A 6 -7.93 -17.82 -6.55
CA PHE A 6 -6.51 -17.68 -6.27
C PHE A 6 -5.60 -18.03 -7.45
N THR A 7 -6.17 -18.34 -8.62
CA THR A 7 -5.39 -18.50 -9.86
C THR A 7 -4.98 -17.13 -10.39
N ASN A 8 -3.77 -17.03 -10.94
CA ASN A 8 -3.23 -15.77 -11.42
C ASN A 8 -2.71 -15.93 -12.85
N TYR A 9 -3.01 -14.96 -13.70
CA TYR A 9 -2.38 -14.84 -15.00
C TYR A 9 -0.94 -14.33 -14.86
N TRP A 10 -0.09 -14.73 -15.79
CA TRP A 10 1.21 -14.09 -15.98
C TRP A 10 1.02 -12.77 -16.75
N SER A 11 1.81 -11.76 -16.41
CA SER A 11 1.74 -10.44 -17.04
C SER A 11 3.11 -9.78 -17.16
N ASP A 12 3.19 -8.78 -18.04
CA ASP A 12 4.37 -7.94 -18.17
C ASP A 12 4.46 -6.87 -17.06
N ALA A 13 5.52 -6.05 -17.09
CA ALA A 13 5.75 -4.98 -16.13
C ALA A 13 4.74 -3.81 -16.22
N GLN A 14 3.90 -3.78 -17.26
CA GLN A 14 2.81 -2.82 -17.43
C GLN A 14 1.48 -3.39 -16.93
N ASN A 15 1.49 -4.61 -16.38
CA ASN A 15 0.32 -5.38 -15.96
C ASN A 15 -0.55 -5.86 -17.12
N THR A 16 0.01 -6.00 -18.33
CA THR A 16 -0.69 -6.59 -19.47
C THR A 16 -0.65 -8.11 -19.36
N ILE A 17 -1.81 -8.76 -19.36
CA ILE A 17 -1.93 -10.21 -19.26
C ILE A 17 -1.35 -10.90 -20.51
N ILE A 18 -0.45 -11.86 -20.29
CA ILE A 18 0.08 -12.75 -21.32
C ILE A 18 -0.78 -14.02 -21.31
N SER A 19 -1.80 -14.02 -22.18
CA SER A 19 -2.79 -15.11 -22.28
C SER A 19 -2.43 -16.17 -23.31
N ASP A 20 -1.62 -15.83 -24.32
CA ASP A 20 -1.14 -16.80 -25.31
C ASP A 20 -0.19 -17.81 -24.68
N LEU A 21 -0.40 -19.10 -24.96
CA LEU A 21 0.37 -20.19 -24.37
C LEU A 21 1.83 -20.19 -24.82
N CYS A 22 2.12 -19.81 -26.06
CA CYS A 22 3.48 -19.78 -26.57
C CYS A 22 4.26 -18.63 -25.94
N ASP A 23 3.65 -17.45 -25.79
CA ASP A 23 4.28 -16.32 -25.12
C ASP A 23 4.43 -16.54 -23.62
N PHE A 24 3.45 -17.17 -22.97
CA PHE A 24 3.57 -17.64 -21.59
C PHE A 24 4.76 -18.60 -21.45
N ALA A 25 4.88 -19.61 -22.31
CA ALA A 25 5.97 -20.57 -22.23
C ALA A 25 7.34 -19.91 -22.45
N LYS A 26 7.45 -18.98 -23.40
CA LYS A 26 8.71 -18.24 -23.64
C LYS A 26 9.13 -17.36 -22.47
N THR A 27 8.16 -16.80 -21.74
CA THR A 27 8.42 -15.84 -20.66
C THR A 27 8.48 -16.52 -19.29
N PHE A 28 7.40 -17.16 -18.85
CA PHE A 28 7.29 -17.79 -17.53
C PHE A 28 8.24 -18.99 -17.36
N PHE A 29 8.34 -19.87 -18.38
CA PHE A 29 9.23 -21.05 -18.32
C PHE A 29 10.68 -20.77 -18.73
N ALA A 30 11.04 -19.51 -18.96
CA ALA A 30 12.45 -19.17 -19.04
C ALA A 30 13.15 -19.61 -17.75
N LYS A 31 14.23 -20.39 -17.87
CA LYS A 31 14.89 -21.07 -16.73
C LYS A 31 15.12 -20.16 -15.52
N HIS A 32 15.58 -18.93 -15.76
CA HIS A 32 15.85 -17.97 -14.69
C HIS A 32 14.57 -17.43 -14.02
N VAL A 33 13.49 -17.27 -14.78
CA VAL A 33 12.19 -16.77 -14.29
C VAL A 33 11.56 -17.80 -13.38
N ILE A 34 11.31 -19.02 -13.85
CA ILE A 34 10.67 -20.06 -13.04
C ILE A 34 11.48 -20.40 -11.79
N LEU A 35 12.81 -20.47 -11.88
CA LEU A 35 13.67 -20.70 -10.71
C LEU A 35 13.56 -19.56 -9.70
N ASN A 36 13.56 -18.30 -10.16
CA ASN A 36 13.37 -17.16 -9.26
C ASN A 36 11.97 -17.19 -8.62
N ILE A 37 10.92 -17.52 -9.37
CA ILE A 37 9.56 -17.62 -8.80
C ILE A 37 9.54 -18.64 -7.67
N LEU A 38 10.00 -19.87 -7.96
CA LEU A 38 9.97 -20.98 -7.01
C LEU A 38 10.85 -20.75 -5.77
N THR A 39 12.00 -20.09 -5.93
CA THR A 39 13.00 -19.96 -4.85
C THR A 39 12.98 -18.60 -4.14
N LYS A 40 12.51 -17.54 -4.79
CA LYS A 40 12.59 -16.16 -4.29
C LYS A 40 11.25 -15.47 -4.17
N TYR A 41 10.21 -15.86 -4.91
CA TYR A 41 8.92 -15.16 -4.91
C TYR A 41 7.77 -15.99 -4.34
N CYS A 42 8.13 -17.00 -3.55
CA CYS A 42 7.21 -17.74 -2.69
C CYS A 42 7.40 -17.31 -1.22
N VAL A 43 6.30 -17.31 -0.46
CA VAL A 43 6.26 -17.02 0.98
C VAL A 43 5.33 -18.03 1.66
N PHE A 44 5.69 -18.51 2.84
CA PHE A 44 4.78 -19.25 3.70
C PHE A 44 4.18 -18.28 4.71
N ASN A 45 2.84 -18.19 4.75
CA ASN A 45 2.15 -17.40 5.77
C ASN A 45 2.21 -18.08 7.15
N ALA A 46 1.70 -17.44 8.20
CA ALA A 46 1.70 -17.97 9.58
C ALA A 46 0.91 -19.27 9.77
N GLU A 47 0.17 -19.72 8.76
CA GLU A 47 -0.60 -20.97 8.71
C GLU A 47 0.08 -22.04 7.83
N ASP A 48 1.33 -21.82 7.43
CA ASP A 48 2.11 -22.68 6.53
C ASP A 48 1.47 -22.90 5.15
N CYS A 49 0.62 -21.96 4.73
CA CYS A 49 0.11 -21.90 3.36
C CYS A 49 1.14 -21.24 2.44
N LEU A 50 1.47 -21.93 1.34
CA LEU A 50 2.34 -21.42 0.30
C LEU A 50 1.63 -20.35 -0.52
N MET A 51 2.13 -19.12 -0.44
CA MET A 51 1.72 -17.99 -1.25
C MET A 51 2.74 -17.73 -2.34
N VAL A 52 2.32 -17.79 -3.60
CA VAL A 52 3.12 -17.36 -4.75
C VAL A 52 2.80 -15.90 -5.04
N MET A 53 3.82 -15.05 -5.12
CA MET A 53 3.62 -13.64 -5.46
C MET A 53 3.09 -13.49 -6.87
N ARG A 54 2.17 -12.53 -7.05
CA ARG A 54 1.62 -12.14 -8.35
C ARG A 54 2.66 -11.36 -9.17
N PRO A 55 2.55 -11.32 -10.52
CA PRO A 55 3.55 -10.67 -11.37
C PRO A 55 3.85 -9.22 -10.97
N TYR A 56 2.83 -8.40 -10.70
CA TYR A 56 3.01 -7.01 -10.27
C TYR A 56 3.76 -6.86 -8.94
N GLN A 57 3.68 -7.85 -8.05
CA GLN A 57 4.42 -7.89 -6.79
C GLN A 57 5.89 -8.24 -7.05
N ILE A 58 6.14 -9.19 -7.96
CA ILE A 58 7.47 -9.58 -8.39
C ILE A 58 8.17 -8.38 -9.05
N THR A 59 7.51 -7.71 -10.01
CA THR A 59 8.03 -6.53 -10.69
C THR A 59 8.36 -5.41 -9.71
N ALA A 60 7.47 -5.13 -8.74
CA ALA A 60 7.74 -4.14 -7.69
C ALA A 60 8.99 -4.47 -6.87
N ALA A 61 9.14 -5.72 -6.44
CA ALA A 61 10.28 -6.18 -5.66
C ALA A 61 11.59 -6.13 -6.48
N GLU A 62 11.56 -6.57 -7.73
CA GLU A 62 12.71 -6.52 -8.64
C GLU A 62 13.14 -5.07 -8.93
N ASN A 63 12.20 -4.16 -9.15
CA ASN A 63 12.49 -2.75 -9.37
C ASN A 63 13.19 -2.13 -8.15
N ILE A 64 12.76 -2.43 -6.93
CA ILE A 64 13.44 -1.97 -5.71
C ILE A 64 14.84 -2.60 -5.61
N VAL A 65 14.98 -3.91 -5.80
CA VAL A 65 16.28 -4.60 -5.74
C VAL A 65 17.28 -4.01 -6.74
N ASN A 66 16.85 -3.79 -7.98
CA ASN A 66 17.69 -3.20 -9.02
C ASN A 66 18.03 -1.74 -8.69
N ARG A 67 17.07 -0.99 -8.15
CA ARG A 67 17.27 0.39 -7.71
C ARG A 67 18.29 0.49 -6.57
N VAL A 68 18.24 -0.40 -5.59
CA VAL A 68 19.23 -0.48 -4.50
C VAL A 68 20.64 -0.70 -5.05
N LYS A 69 20.82 -1.70 -5.92
CA LYS A 69 22.12 -1.98 -6.55
C LYS A 69 22.64 -0.77 -7.33
N TYR A 70 21.79 -0.17 -8.16
CA TYR A 70 22.14 0.98 -8.97
C TYR A 70 22.55 2.18 -8.12
N MET A 71 21.77 2.51 -7.08
CA MET A 71 22.01 3.69 -6.25
C MET A 71 23.29 3.55 -5.41
N PHE A 72 23.52 2.41 -4.76
CA PHE A 72 24.76 2.22 -4.00
C PHE A 72 26.00 2.19 -4.90
N ALA A 73 25.93 1.58 -6.09
CA ALA A 73 27.05 1.57 -7.03
C ALA A 73 27.38 2.98 -7.59
N ASN A 74 26.41 3.90 -7.60
CA ASN A 74 26.57 5.23 -8.19
C ASN A 74 26.46 6.37 -7.18
N ALA A 75 26.47 6.09 -5.88
CA ALA A 75 26.23 7.07 -4.83
C ALA A 75 27.17 8.29 -4.89
N SER A 76 28.43 8.10 -5.31
CA SER A 76 29.41 9.18 -5.47
C SER A 76 29.08 10.16 -6.59
N LYS A 77 28.35 9.71 -7.61
CA LYS A 77 27.96 10.50 -8.79
C LYS A 77 26.62 11.21 -8.65
N MET A 78 25.85 10.88 -7.62
CA MET A 78 24.51 11.42 -7.40
C MET A 78 24.53 12.73 -6.58
N PRO A 79 23.63 13.68 -6.85
CA PRO A 79 23.42 14.85 -5.99
C PRO A 79 23.05 14.43 -4.56
N ALA A 80 23.57 15.12 -3.54
CA ALA A 80 23.32 14.76 -2.14
C ALA A 80 21.82 14.68 -1.79
N ALA A 81 21.01 15.56 -2.39
CA ALA A 81 19.55 15.60 -2.21
C ALA A 81 18.81 14.37 -2.76
N GLU A 82 19.43 13.58 -3.65
CA GLU A 82 18.83 12.42 -4.30
C GLU A 82 19.39 11.09 -3.78
N ARG A 83 20.54 11.10 -3.11
CA ARG A 83 21.24 9.87 -2.66
C ARG A 83 20.40 8.97 -1.76
N GLN A 84 19.41 9.53 -1.07
CA GLN A 84 18.54 8.78 -0.16
C GLN A 84 17.18 8.41 -0.77
N LYS A 85 16.84 8.98 -1.94
CA LYS A 85 15.53 8.85 -2.59
C LYS A 85 15.45 7.59 -3.47
N GLY A 86 15.17 6.46 -2.82
CA GLY A 86 15.05 5.15 -3.46
C GLY A 86 13.94 5.11 -4.50
N GLY A 87 12.72 5.33 -4.06
CA GLY A 87 11.50 5.43 -4.87
C GLY A 87 10.29 4.89 -4.12
N TYR A 88 9.12 4.87 -4.75
CA TYR A 88 7.91 4.32 -4.13
C TYR A 88 7.15 3.38 -5.05
N ILE A 89 6.36 2.49 -4.45
CA ILE A 89 5.46 1.56 -5.11
C ILE A 89 4.03 2.01 -4.85
N TRP A 90 3.29 2.25 -5.92
CA TRP A 90 1.88 2.62 -5.85
C TRP A 90 1.00 1.43 -6.19
N HIS A 91 0.55 0.71 -5.16
CA HIS A 91 -0.27 -0.49 -5.29
C HIS A 91 -1.56 -0.29 -4.51
N THR A 92 -2.71 -0.62 -5.09
CA THR A 92 -4.00 -0.33 -4.45
C THR A 92 -4.19 -1.04 -3.10
N THR A 93 -5.06 -0.52 -2.25
CA THR A 93 -5.39 -1.16 -0.96
C THR A 93 -5.97 -2.56 -1.20
N GLY A 94 -5.54 -3.54 -0.41
CA GLY A 94 -5.94 -4.94 -0.58
C GLY A 94 -5.18 -5.72 -1.67
N SER A 95 -4.24 -5.10 -2.40
CA SER A 95 -3.46 -5.82 -3.42
C SER A 95 -2.28 -6.66 -2.87
N GLY A 96 -2.13 -6.78 -1.55
CA GLY A 96 -1.03 -7.50 -0.91
C GLY A 96 0.27 -6.71 -0.82
N LYS A 97 0.20 -5.39 -0.52
CA LYS A 97 1.39 -4.54 -0.34
C LYS A 97 2.30 -5.02 0.78
N THR A 98 1.74 -5.32 1.95
CA THR A 98 2.45 -5.83 3.14
C THR A 98 3.28 -7.07 2.84
N LEU A 99 2.72 -8.06 2.14
CA LEU A 99 3.46 -9.24 1.70
C LEU A 99 4.62 -8.86 0.76
N THR A 100 4.35 -7.95 -0.17
CA THR A 100 5.32 -7.51 -1.20
C THR A 100 6.47 -6.72 -0.57
N SER A 101 6.17 -5.76 0.30
CA SER A 101 7.14 -4.90 0.98
C SER A 101 8.02 -5.71 1.94
N PHE A 102 7.41 -6.63 2.68
CA PHE A 102 8.13 -7.57 3.54
C PHE A 102 9.06 -8.49 2.74
N LYS A 103 8.56 -9.13 1.67
CA LYS A 103 9.39 -10.00 0.84
C LYS A 103 10.53 -9.23 0.16
N THR A 104 10.26 -8.01 -0.29
CA THR A 104 11.29 -7.11 -0.83
C THR A 104 12.39 -6.86 0.19
N SER A 105 12.04 -6.70 1.47
CA SER A 105 13.02 -6.50 2.55
C SER A 105 13.96 -7.69 2.71
N GLN A 106 13.44 -8.92 2.59
CA GLN A 106 14.26 -10.14 2.60
C GLN A 106 15.20 -10.20 1.39
N LEU A 107 14.71 -9.86 0.20
CA LEU A 107 15.50 -9.86 -1.02
C LEU A 107 16.63 -8.82 -0.97
N VAL A 108 16.35 -7.63 -0.42
CA VAL A 108 17.34 -6.56 -0.23
C VAL A 108 18.40 -6.97 0.80
N LYS A 109 18.00 -7.59 1.93
CA LYS A 109 18.95 -8.13 2.92
C LYS A 109 19.93 -9.13 2.30
N ALA A 110 19.45 -9.96 1.37
CA ALA A 110 20.26 -10.99 0.73
C ALA A 110 21.23 -10.46 -0.35
N LEU A 111 21.22 -9.16 -0.66
CA LEU A 111 22.08 -8.60 -1.69
C LEU A 111 23.56 -8.64 -1.29
N LYS A 112 24.38 -9.07 -2.26
CA LYS A 112 25.84 -9.10 -2.17
C LYS A 112 26.47 -8.10 -3.13
N ASP A 113 27.62 -7.56 -2.75
CA ASP A 113 28.48 -6.80 -3.67
C ASP A 113 29.34 -7.72 -4.54
N ALA A 114 30.23 -7.14 -5.37
CA ALA A 114 31.04 -7.89 -6.32
C ALA A 114 32.04 -8.82 -5.61
N GLU A 115 32.44 -8.47 -4.39
CA GLU A 115 33.36 -9.20 -3.53
C GLU A 115 32.65 -10.28 -2.69
N GLY A 116 31.32 -10.40 -2.81
CA GLY A 116 30.52 -11.37 -2.07
C GLY A 116 30.17 -10.95 -0.63
N ASN A 117 30.50 -9.71 -0.24
CA ASN A 117 30.11 -9.14 1.04
C ASN A 117 28.67 -8.64 0.99
N ASN A 118 28.08 -8.41 2.15
CA ASN A 118 26.74 -7.84 2.25
C ASN A 118 26.72 -6.43 1.65
N LEU A 119 25.91 -6.23 0.61
CA LEU A 119 25.78 -4.90 -0.01
C LEU A 119 25.12 -3.90 0.95
N VAL A 120 24.18 -4.38 1.76
CA VAL A 120 23.40 -3.61 2.74
C VAL A 120 23.72 -4.14 4.13
N ASP A 121 24.08 -3.27 5.07
CA ASP A 121 24.37 -3.69 6.45
C ASP A 121 23.08 -4.12 7.16
N LYS A 122 22.04 -3.28 7.12
CA LYS A 122 20.72 -3.58 7.69
C LYS A 122 19.57 -3.07 6.83
N VAL A 123 18.47 -3.80 6.87
CA VAL A 123 17.17 -3.42 6.31
C VAL A 123 16.21 -3.15 7.47
N LEU A 124 15.66 -1.94 7.52
CA LEU A 124 14.64 -1.56 8.50
C LEU A 124 13.29 -1.56 7.79
N PHE A 125 12.45 -2.51 8.17
CA PHE A 125 11.07 -2.60 7.73
C PHE A 125 10.19 -1.81 8.69
N VAL A 126 9.69 -0.67 8.23
CA VAL A 126 9.02 0.34 9.06
C VAL A 126 7.53 0.31 8.80
N VAL A 127 6.76 0.15 9.87
CA VAL A 127 5.29 0.05 9.84
C VAL A 127 4.64 1.16 10.68
N ASP A 128 3.46 1.65 10.27
CA ASP A 128 2.64 2.52 11.12
C ASP A 128 1.71 1.67 11.99
N ARG A 129 1.67 1.95 13.30
CA ARG A 129 0.92 1.15 14.27
C ARG A 129 -0.59 1.12 13.98
N LYS A 130 -1.11 2.17 13.34
CA LYS A 130 -2.55 2.31 13.10
C LYS A 130 -3.06 1.32 12.05
N ASP A 131 -2.15 0.85 11.22
CA ASP A 131 -2.46 0.03 10.04
C ASP A 131 -2.04 -1.44 10.25
N LEU A 132 -1.54 -1.78 11.44
CA LEU A 132 -1.27 -3.15 11.86
C LEU A 132 -2.57 -3.81 12.38
N ASP A 133 -3.12 -4.71 11.57
CA ASP A 133 -4.12 -5.65 12.04
C ASP A 133 -3.48 -6.85 12.78
N TYR A 134 -4.31 -7.63 13.47
CA TYR A 134 -3.87 -8.79 14.25
C TYR A 134 -3.16 -9.84 13.38
N GLN A 135 -3.57 -10.01 12.12
CA GLN A 135 -2.97 -10.98 11.20
C GLN A 135 -1.56 -10.57 10.81
N THR A 136 -1.35 -9.31 10.46
CA THR A 136 -0.06 -8.72 10.10
C THR A 136 0.90 -8.74 11.29
N MET A 137 0.40 -8.50 12.50
CA MET A 137 1.20 -8.68 13.74
C MET A 137 1.69 -10.11 13.91
N ARG A 138 0.84 -11.12 13.68
CA ARG A 138 1.22 -12.53 13.79
C ARG A 138 2.28 -12.94 12.77
N GLU A 139 2.15 -12.46 11.53
CA GLU A 139 3.16 -12.69 10.49
C GLU A 139 4.51 -12.11 10.94
N TYR A 140 4.54 -10.86 11.41
CA TYR A 140 5.78 -10.24 11.88
C TYR A 140 6.36 -10.92 13.12
N ASP A 141 5.53 -11.33 14.07
CA ASP A 141 5.98 -12.06 15.26
C ASP A 141 6.57 -13.44 14.92
N ARG A 142 6.17 -14.07 13.81
CA ARG A 142 6.80 -15.31 13.30
C ARG A 142 8.22 -15.04 12.82
N PHE A 143 8.47 -13.89 12.21
CA PHE A 143 9.80 -13.49 11.77
C PHE A 143 10.66 -12.97 12.92
N GLU A 144 10.05 -12.25 13.86
CA GLU A 144 10.73 -11.62 14.97
C GLU A 144 9.76 -11.40 16.14
N LYS A 145 9.90 -12.21 17.20
CA LYS A 145 9.03 -12.12 18.39
C LYS A 145 9.03 -10.70 18.98
N GLY A 146 7.88 -10.03 18.98
CA GLY A 146 7.69 -8.73 19.60
C GLY A 146 8.02 -7.54 18.71
N ALA A 147 8.32 -7.76 17.43
CA ALA A 147 8.54 -6.73 16.42
C ALA A 147 7.39 -5.71 16.37
N ALA A 148 6.15 -6.21 16.40
CA ALA A 148 4.93 -5.42 16.34
C ALA A 148 4.37 -5.03 17.73
N ASN A 149 5.11 -5.25 18.82
CA ASN A 149 4.60 -5.00 20.16
C ASN A 149 4.39 -3.49 20.44
N SER A 150 3.29 -3.15 21.13
CA SER A 150 2.83 -1.79 21.42
C SER A 150 3.68 -1.02 22.44
N ASN A 151 4.68 -1.66 23.03
CA ASN A 151 5.62 -1.04 23.96
C ASN A 151 6.43 0.08 23.26
N THR A 152 6.57 1.24 23.92
CA THR A 152 7.38 2.37 23.43
C THR A 152 8.86 2.29 23.79
N SER A 153 9.28 1.19 24.41
CA SER A 153 10.68 0.91 24.72
C SER A 153 11.49 0.74 23.44
N THR A 154 12.63 1.44 23.39
CA THR A 154 13.60 1.32 22.31
C THR A 154 14.71 0.31 22.63
N ALA A 155 14.71 -0.31 23.82
CA ALA A 155 15.80 -1.18 24.26
C ALA A 155 16.05 -2.38 23.31
N VAL A 156 14.98 -2.99 22.82
CA VAL A 156 15.06 -4.10 21.84
C VAL A 156 15.62 -3.59 20.52
N LEU A 157 15.07 -2.47 20.02
CA LEU A 157 15.54 -1.85 18.78
C LEU A 157 17.03 -1.46 18.87
N THR A 158 17.46 -0.83 19.96
CA THR A 158 18.87 -0.48 20.19
C THR A 158 19.75 -1.72 20.11
N LYS A 159 19.42 -2.77 20.87
CA LYS A 159 20.18 -4.03 20.88
C LYS A 159 20.29 -4.63 19.47
N GLN A 160 19.20 -4.61 18.70
CA GLN A 160 19.20 -5.13 17.34
C GLN A 160 20.01 -4.28 16.37
N LEU A 161 20.01 -2.97 16.53
CA LEU A 161 20.84 -2.08 15.71
C LEU A 161 22.33 -2.25 16.02
N GLU A 162 22.69 -2.66 17.23
CA GLU A 162 24.07 -2.97 17.64
C GLU A 162 24.50 -4.40 17.27
N ASP A 163 23.56 -5.34 17.15
CA ASP A 163 23.82 -6.74 16.82
C ASP A 163 24.14 -6.93 15.33
N ASN A 164 25.37 -7.35 15.00
CA ASN A 164 25.83 -7.53 13.62
C ASN A 164 25.63 -8.96 13.06
N THR A 165 24.89 -9.82 13.77
CA THR A 165 24.56 -11.17 13.30
C THR A 165 23.66 -11.15 12.07
N GLU A 166 23.69 -12.23 11.29
CA GLU A 166 22.90 -12.33 10.05
C GLU A 166 21.40 -12.29 10.33
N GLU A 167 20.95 -12.83 11.47
CA GLU A 167 19.57 -12.82 11.93
C GLU A 167 19.09 -11.37 12.15
N CYS A 168 19.89 -10.53 12.79
CA CYS A 168 19.56 -9.14 13.15
C CYS A 168 19.82 -8.10 12.04
N ARG A 169 19.94 -8.53 10.78
CA ARG A 169 20.08 -7.61 9.62
C ARG A 169 18.74 -7.14 9.03
N LEU A 170 17.64 -7.85 9.26
CA LEU A 170 16.29 -7.38 8.94
C LEU A 170 15.59 -7.07 10.27
N ILE A 171 15.23 -5.81 10.48
CA ILE A 171 14.62 -5.34 11.72
C ILE A 171 13.24 -4.80 11.40
N ILE A 172 12.22 -5.30 12.09
CA ILE A 172 10.87 -4.79 11.97
C ILE A 172 10.63 -3.80 13.11
N THR A 173 10.20 -2.58 12.79
CA THR A 173 9.96 -1.57 13.82
C THR A 173 8.87 -0.57 13.42
N THR A 174 8.36 0.19 14.38
CA THR A 174 7.44 1.28 14.07
C THR A 174 8.21 2.58 13.87
N ILE A 175 7.68 3.51 13.06
CA ILE A 175 8.34 4.81 12.88
C ILE A 175 8.51 5.56 14.20
N GLN A 176 7.58 5.39 15.15
CA GLN A 176 7.61 6.08 16.43
C GLN A 176 8.75 5.57 17.32
N LYS A 177 9.02 4.26 17.33
CA LYS A 177 10.18 3.67 18.03
C LYS A 177 11.48 4.16 17.42
N LEU A 178 11.56 4.19 16.09
CA LEU A 178 12.74 4.66 15.37
C LEU A 178 13.02 6.15 15.63
N SER A 179 11.99 7.01 15.57
CA SER A 179 12.13 8.43 15.89
C SER A 179 12.62 8.65 17.33
N LYS A 180 12.03 7.94 18.31
CA LYS A 180 12.49 8.00 19.71
C LYS A 180 13.93 7.51 19.89
N PHE A 181 14.34 6.46 19.17
CA PHE A 181 15.72 5.99 19.15
C PHE A 181 16.67 7.08 18.65
N ILE A 182 16.32 7.75 17.54
CA ILE A 182 17.13 8.82 16.96
C ILE A 182 17.30 9.98 17.93
N SER A 183 16.20 10.44 18.55
CA SER A 183 16.24 11.53 19.52
C SER A 183 17.13 11.22 20.73
N ASN A 184 17.12 9.97 21.20
CA ASN A 184 17.90 9.55 22.37
C ASN A 184 19.38 9.25 22.03
N ASN A 185 19.71 9.00 20.76
CA ASN A 185 21.03 8.54 20.35
C ASN A 185 21.54 9.32 19.12
N PRO A 186 21.85 10.63 19.23
CA PRO A 186 22.18 11.49 18.08
C PRO A 186 23.49 11.11 17.37
N SER A 187 24.40 10.41 18.04
CA SER A 187 25.74 10.05 17.53
C SER A 187 25.97 8.54 17.39
N HIS A 188 24.89 7.75 17.26
CA HIS A 188 24.99 6.29 17.19
C HIS A 188 25.74 5.81 15.94
N GLU A 189 26.57 4.77 16.08
CA GLU A 189 27.41 4.24 14.99
C GLU A 189 26.61 3.70 13.78
N ILE A 190 25.36 3.31 14.01
CA ILE A 190 24.47 2.81 12.95
C ILE A 190 24.30 3.81 11.79
N TYR A 191 24.40 5.11 12.06
CA TYR A 191 24.21 6.15 11.04
C TYR A 191 25.28 6.15 9.95
N LYS A 192 26.42 5.47 10.17
CA LYS A 192 27.51 5.33 9.20
C LYS A 192 27.34 4.11 8.28
N LYS A 193 26.44 3.18 8.63
CA LYS A 193 26.20 1.93 7.91
C LYS A 193 25.33 2.14 6.67
N ARG A 194 25.40 1.21 5.71
CA ARG A 194 24.51 1.17 4.53
C ARG A 194 23.16 0.60 4.96
N ILE A 195 22.17 1.47 5.06
CA ILE A 195 20.83 1.09 5.53
C ILE A 195 19.82 1.15 4.38
N VAL A 196 18.88 0.21 4.32
CA VAL A 196 17.70 0.35 3.48
C VAL A 196 16.46 0.39 4.35
N PHE A 197 15.65 1.43 4.19
CA PHE A 197 14.35 1.55 4.83
C PHE A 197 13.26 1.15 3.83
N ILE A 198 12.37 0.27 4.26
CA ILE A 198 11.16 -0.09 3.51
C ILE A 198 9.97 0.24 4.40
N PHE A 199 9.22 1.27 4.01
CA PHE A 199 8.03 1.71 4.71
C PHE A 199 6.80 1.04 4.11
N ASP A 200 6.04 0.30 4.92
CA ASP A 200 4.74 -0.25 4.54
C ASP A 200 3.63 0.75 4.84
N GLU A 201 2.62 0.82 3.96
CA GLU A 201 1.47 1.73 4.04
C GLU A 201 1.87 3.18 4.42
N CYS A 202 2.65 3.85 3.56
CA CYS A 202 3.05 5.23 3.80
C CYS A 202 1.81 6.16 3.81
N HIS A 203 1.43 6.62 4.99
CA HIS A 203 0.37 7.60 5.21
C HIS A 203 0.91 9.00 5.44
N ARG A 204 0.04 10.02 5.29
CA ARG A 204 0.34 11.46 5.51
C ARG A 204 1.10 11.70 6.83
N SER A 205 0.81 10.93 7.89
CA SER A 205 1.48 10.95 9.20
C SER A 205 2.98 10.63 9.14
N GLN A 206 3.42 9.88 8.14
CA GLN A 206 4.79 9.41 7.94
C GLN A 206 5.67 10.43 7.20
N PHE A 207 5.08 11.45 6.56
CA PHE A 207 5.79 12.45 5.76
C PHE A 207 6.29 13.66 6.57
N GLY A 208 6.12 13.64 7.91
CA GLY A 208 6.45 14.74 8.82
C GLY A 208 7.84 14.67 9.46
N GLY A 209 7.98 15.27 10.65
CA GLY A 209 9.26 15.42 11.36
C GLY A 209 10.03 14.12 11.59
N MET A 210 9.33 13.00 11.83
CA MET A 210 9.97 11.69 12.02
C MET A 210 10.77 11.24 10.78
N HIS A 211 10.25 11.48 9.57
CA HIS A 211 10.97 11.18 8.34
C HIS A 211 12.16 12.14 8.14
N ALA A 212 11.98 13.41 8.46
CA ALA A 212 13.07 14.39 8.42
C ALA A 212 14.24 13.99 9.35
N ASP A 213 13.94 13.45 10.53
CA ASP A 213 14.95 12.94 11.46
C ASP A 213 15.72 11.75 10.89
N ILE A 214 15.03 10.81 10.22
CA ILE A 214 15.67 9.67 9.56
C ILE A 214 16.64 10.17 8.47
N VAL A 215 16.16 11.03 7.56
CA VAL A 215 16.97 11.61 6.48
C VAL A 215 18.15 12.42 7.03
N LYS A 216 17.96 13.11 8.16
CA LYS A 216 19.00 13.89 8.82
C LYS A 216 20.12 13.01 9.36
N HIS A 217 19.83 11.89 10.01
CA HIS A 217 20.85 11.09 10.69
C HIS A 217 21.44 9.99 9.78
N PHE A 218 20.61 9.29 9.01
CA PHE A 218 21.05 8.15 8.19
C PHE A 218 21.53 8.58 6.80
N LYS A 219 22.74 9.16 6.70
CA LYS A 219 23.27 9.70 5.44
C LYS A 219 23.58 8.66 4.37
N ASN A 220 23.84 7.42 4.77
CA ASN A 220 24.11 6.29 3.86
C ASN A 220 22.90 5.34 3.83
N ALA A 221 21.72 5.89 3.55
CA ALA A 221 20.49 5.11 3.53
C ALA A 221 19.66 5.33 2.26
N LEU A 222 18.92 4.30 1.85
CA LEU A 222 17.92 4.38 0.79
C LEU A 222 16.53 4.19 1.39
N LEU A 223 15.59 5.07 1.04
CA LEU A 223 14.22 5.03 1.54
C LEU A 223 13.27 4.60 0.41
N PHE A 224 12.47 3.56 0.68
CA PHE A 224 11.43 3.08 -0.21
C PHE A 224 10.07 3.06 0.49
N GLY A 225 9.03 3.52 -0.19
CA GLY A 225 7.66 3.54 0.35
C GLY A 225 6.69 2.69 -0.46
N PHE A 226 5.81 1.97 0.22
CA PHE A 226 4.64 1.32 -0.38
C PHE A 226 3.38 2.08 0.04
N THR A 227 2.54 2.46 -0.92
CA THR A 227 1.30 3.20 -0.60
C THR A 227 0.18 2.90 -1.58
N GLY A 228 -1.06 2.85 -1.08
CA GLY A 228 -2.26 2.83 -1.92
C GLY A 228 -2.76 4.21 -2.33
N THR A 229 -2.34 5.24 -1.59
CA THR A 229 -2.85 6.61 -1.71
C THR A 229 -1.68 7.59 -1.74
N PRO A 230 -0.91 7.64 -2.84
CA PRO A 230 0.17 8.61 -2.98
C PRO A 230 -0.33 10.06 -2.89
N ILE A 231 0.51 10.90 -2.32
CA ILE A 231 0.30 12.34 -2.20
C ILE A 231 0.89 12.98 -3.46
N PHE A 232 0.03 13.64 -4.23
CA PHE A 232 0.35 14.43 -5.42
C PHE A 232 0.13 15.91 -5.12
N GLU A 233 0.67 16.80 -5.94
CA GLU A 233 0.46 18.25 -5.78
C GLU A 233 -1.03 18.63 -5.73
N ALA A 234 -1.85 17.97 -6.56
CA ALA A 234 -3.29 18.21 -6.63
C ALA A 234 -4.07 17.81 -5.35
N ASN A 235 -3.57 16.85 -4.56
CA ASN A 235 -4.22 16.41 -3.31
C ASN A 235 -3.50 16.90 -2.05
N ALA A 236 -2.39 17.64 -2.20
CA ALA A 236 -1.67 18.27 -1.11
C ALA A 236 -2.46 19.47 -0.52
N ALA A 237 -3.32 20.12 -1.31
CA ALA A 237 -3.97 21.41 -1.01
C ALA A 237 -5.13 21.41 0.02
N GLY A 238 -5.54 20.25 0.57
CA GLY A 238 -6.61 20.19 1.57
C GLY A 238 -6.11 20.47 3.00
N SER A 239 -6.59 21.60 3.57
CA SER A 239 -6.51 22.10 4.97
C SER A 239 -5.43 21.46 5.87
N ASP A 240 -4.43 22.26 6.27
CA ASP A 240 -3.08 21.93 6.80
C ASP A 240 -1.98 21.69 5.73
N ALA A 241 -2.29 22.04 4.49
CA ALA A 241 -1.56 21.75 3.25
C ALA A 241 -0.21 22.45 3.02
N ALA A 242 0.14 23.51 3.77
CA ALA A 242 1.26 24.37 3.41
C ALA A 242 2.66 23.73 3.58
N HIS A 243 2.75 22.51 4.14
CA HIS A 243 4.02 21.86 4.49
C HIS A 243 4.15 20.38 4.10
N LEU A 244 3.23 19.82 3.31
CA LEU A 244 3.28 18.40 2.96
C LEU A 244 4.03 18.17 1.66
N SER A 245 5.20 17.51 1.75
CA SER A 245 5.92 17.01 0.59
C SER A 245 5.10 15.94 -0.14
N THR A 246 5.18 15.92 -1.48
CA THR A 246 4.57 14.83 -2.27
C THR A 246 5.29 13.51 -2.01
N THR A 247 4.62 12.38 -2.29
CA THR A 247 5.24 11.06 -2.13
C THR A 247 6.52 10.93 -2.95
N GLU A 248 6.54 11.52 -4.15
CA GLU A 248 7.72 11.56 -5.00
C GLU A 248 8.84 12.45 -4.44
N GLN A 249 8.50 13.61 -3.87
CA GLN A 249 9.49 14.47 -3.22
C GLN A 249 10.17 13.77 -2.03
N THR A 250 9.41 12.96 -1.28
CA THR A 250 9.89 12.23 -0.11
C THR A 250 10.72 11.00 -0.47
N PHE A 251 10.20 10.12 -1.32
CA PHE A 251 10.81 8.83 -1.60
C PHE A 251 11.59 8.78 -2.91
N GLY A 252 11.32 9.67 -3.87
CA GLY A 252 11.85 9.61 -5.23
C GLY A 252 10.83 9.04 -6.22
N PRO A 253 11.28 8.53 -7.38
CA PRO A 253 10.39 8.18 -8.50
C PRO A 253 9.43 7.04 -8.15
N CYS A 254 8.28 7.00 -8.83
CA CYS A 254 7.40 5.84 -8.80
C CYS A 254 8.07 4.68 -9.55
N LEU A 255 8.35 3.57 -8.86
CA LEU A 255 9.06 2.43 -9.41
C LEU A 255 8.10 1.41 -10.04
N HIS A 256 6.84 1.35 -9.62
CA HIS A 256 5.81 0.50 -10.20
C HIS A 256 4.41 0.93 -9.75
N THR A 257 3.42 0.75 -10.62
CA THR A 257 2.01 1.04 -10.31
C THR A 257 1.12 -0.19 -10.52
N TYR A 258 0.18 -0.41 -9.60
CA TYR A 258 -0.89 -1.39 -9.72
C TYR A 258 -2.17 -0.79 -9.11
N THR A 259 -2.98 -0.18 -9.96
CA THR A 259 -4.11 0.67 -9.52
C THR A 259 -5.35 -0.16 -9.21
N ILE A 260 -6.37 0.49 -8.63
CA ILE A 260 -7.68 -0.14 -8.41
C ILE A 260 -8.32 -0.61 -9.73
N ILE A 261 -8.03 0.05 -10.85
CA ILE A 261 -8.51 -0.35 -12.18
C ILE A 261 -7.89 -1.70 -12.57
N ASN A 262 -6.57 -1.85 -12.39
CA ASN A 262 -5.89 -3.12 -12.65
C ASN A 262 -6.45 -4.22 -11.74
N ALA A 263 -6.58 -3.93 -10.45
CA ALA A 263 -7.06 -4.89 -9.46
C ALA A 263 -8.48 -5.41 -9.73
N ILE A 264 -9.39 -4.52 -10.16
CA ILE A 264 -10.76 -4.91 -10.55
C ILE A 264 -10.75 -5.70 -11.86
N ASN A 265 -9.96 -5.28 -12.86
CA ASN A 265 -9.87 -5.98 -14.14
C ASN A 265 -9.33 -7.40 -13.99
N ASP A 266 -8.33 -7.57 -13.12
CA ASP A 266 -7.70 -8.86 -12.84
C ASP A 266 -8.51 -9.73 -11.85
N LYS A 267 -9.68 -9.25 -11.40
CA LYS A 267 -10.53 -9.89 -10.37
C LYS A 267 -9.80 -10.15 -9.04
N ASN A 268 -8.75 -9.38 -8.79
CA ASN A 268 -7.93 -9.47 -7.58
C ASN A 268 -8.53 -8.67 -6.41
N VAL A 269 -9.43 -7.72 -6.70
CA VAL A 269 -10.19 -6.93 -5.72
C VAL A 269 -11.63 -6.74 -6.21
N LEU A 270 -12.60 -6.71 -5.29
CA LEU A 270 -14.01 -6.50 -5.61
C LEU A 270 -14.29 -5.05 -6.03
N PRO A 271 -15.18 -4.81 -7.01
CA PRO A 271 -15.60 -3.47 -7.38
C PRO A 271 -16.45 -2.81 -6.29
N PHE A 272 -16.44 -1.48 -6.23
CA PHE A 272 -17.26 -0.72 -5.29
C PHE A 272 -18.66 -0.44 -5.86
N ARG A 273 -19.68 -0.61 -5.01
CA ARG A 273 -21.02 -0.08 -5.22
C ARG A 273 -21.29 1.03 -4.21
N VAL A 274 -21.05 2.27 -4.62
CA VAL A 274 -21.26 3.45 -3.77
C VAL A 274 -22.69 3.94 -3.98
N GLU A 275 -23.45 4.03 -2.89
CA GLU A 275 -24.80 4.59 -2.86
C GLU A 275 -24.85 5.70 -1.82
N TYR A 276 -25.43 6.84 -2.20
CA TYR A 276 -25.68 7.93 -1.27
C TYR A 276 -27.14 7.88 -0.80
N VAL A 277 -27.33 7.66 0.49
CA VAL A 277 -28.67 7.63 1.10
C VAL A 277 -28.90 8.97 1.78
N ALA A 278 -29.71 9.82 1.14
CA ALA A 278 -30.11 11.09 1.71
C ALA A 278 -31.17 10.86 2.80
N THR A 279 -30.78 10.98 4.06
CA THR A 279 -31.70 10.89 5.22
C THR A 279 -32.23 12.25 5.67
N VAL A 280 -31.73 13.32 5.04
CA VAL A 280 -32.14 14.71 5.19
C VAL A 280 -32.18 15.30 3.78
N LYS A 281 -33.22 16.06 3.44
CA LYS A 281 -33.21 16.88 2.23
C LYS A 281 -32.12 17.94 2.39
N THR A 282 -31.00 17.78 1.70
CA THR A 282 -29.92 18.77 1.70
C THR A 282 -30.38 20.06 1.04
N SER A 283 -29.74 21.17 1.41
CA SER A 283 -30.05 22.50 0.89
C SER A 283 -30.01 22.57 -0.63
N SER A 284 -29.29 21.72 -1.36
CA SER A 284 -29.31 21.69 -2.83
C SER A 284 -30.68 21.36 -3.46
N GLU A 285 -31.60 20.72 -2.74
CA GLU A 285 -32.99 20.50 -3.17
C GLU A 285 -33.93 21.63 -2.70
N LEU A 286 -33.57 22.36 -1.64
CA LEU A 286 -34.31 23.51 -1.10
C LEU A 286 -33.92 24.84 -1.76
N GLU A 287 -32.64 25.04 -2.08
CA GLU A 287 -32.05 26.17 -2.83
C GLU A 287 -32.59 26.23 -4.27
N LYS A 288 -32.96 25.09 -4.86
CA LYS A 288 -33.68 25.06 -6.14
C LYS A 288 -35.15 25.49 -6.03
N ALA A 289 -35.72 25.46 -4.84
CA ALA A 289 -37.12 25.80 -4.59
C ALA A 289 -37.30 27.23 -4.07
N THR A 290 -36.25 27.85 -3.51
CA THR A 290 -36.28 29.22 -2.98
C THR A 290 -34.96 29.94 -3.27
N ASP A 291 -35.01 31.07 -3.98
CA ASP A 291 -33.88 31.92 -4.41
C ASP A 291 -33.09 32.60 -3.26
N GLU A 292 -33.26 32.17 -2.01
CA GLU A 292 -32.56 32.76 -0.86
C GLU A 292 -31.34 31.93 -0.47
N LEU A 293 -30.15 32.55 -0.53
CA LEU A 293 -28.89 32.03 -0.03
C LEU A 293 -28.97 31.87 1.50
N VAL A 294 -29.23 30.65 1.97
CA VAL A 294 -29.29 30.34 3.41
C VAL A 294 -27.87 30.36 3.99
N LYS A 295 -27.68 31.12 5.08
CA LYS A 295 -26.43 31.12 5.87
C LYS A 295 -26.01 29.69 6.21
N ASP A 296 -24.70 29.42 6.10
CA ASP A 296 -24.05 28.11 6.30
C ASP A 296 -24.73 27.34 7.44
N ILE A 297 -25.54 26.35 7.06
CA ILE A 297 -26.29 25.50 7.98
C ILE A 297 -25.29 24.98 9.01
N ASN A 298 -25.60 25.02 10.30
CA ASN A 298 -24.72 24.45 11.33
C ASN A 298 -24.65 22.92 11.13
N ARG A 299 -23.75 22.49 10.23
CA ARG A 299 -23.68 21.12 9.69
C ARG A 299 -23.51 20.10 10.81
N THR A 300 -22.78 20.49 11.85
CA THR A 300 -22.53 19.67 13.03
C THR A 300 -23.82 19.35 13.78
N ASP A 301 -24.72 20.32 13.93
CA ASP A 301 -25.99 20.15 14.63
C ASP A 301 -26.97 19.31 13.81
N VAL A 302 -27.01 19.53 12.49
CA VAL A 302 -27.84 18.72 11.56
C VAL A 302 -27.37 17.27 11.52
N ILE A 303 -26.06 17.03 11.47
CA ILE A 303 -25.50 15.66 11.47
C ILE A 303 -25.86 14.92 12.77
N LYS A 304 -25.89 15.62 13.90
CA LYS A 304 -26.19 15.07 15.23
C LYS A 304 -27.67 15.12 15.61
N HIS A 305 -28.53 15.70 14.76
CA HIS A 305 -29.94 15.86 15.09
C HIS A 305 -30.61 14.51 15.37
N PRO A 306 -31.36 14.35 16.48
CA PRO A 306 -31.92 13.06 16.89
C PRO A 306 -32.75 12.37 15.80
N GLU A 307 -33.54 13.14 15.04
CA GLU A 307 -34.36 12.61 13.94
C GLU A 307 -33.51 12.08 12.78
N ARG A 308 -32.42 12.77 12.43
CA ARG A 308 -31.49 12.28 11.40
C ARG A 308 -30.84 10.99 11.86
N VAL A 309 -30.39 10.93 13.11
CA VAL A 309 -29.80 9.72 13.69
C VAL A 309 -30.81 8.58 13.67
N HIS A 310 -32.07 8.83 14.07
CA HIS A 310 -33.15 7.86 14.00
C HIS A 310 -33.36 7.35 12.57
N ASN A 311 -33.48 8.22 11.57
CA ASN A 311 -33.68 7.84 10.17
C ASN A 311 -32.50 7.03 9.60
N VAL A 312 -31.27 7.39 9.96
CA VAL A 312 -30.07 6.62 9.58
C VAL A 312 -30.10 5.23 10.21
N VAL A 313 -30.41 5.14 11.51
CA VAL A 313 -30.47 3.86 12.24
C VAL A 313 -31.60 2.98 11.68
N GLN A 314 -32.77 3.55 11.44
CA GLN A 314 -33.91 2.85 10.86
C GLN A 314 -33.57 2.28 9.48
N TYR A 315 -32.96 3.08 8.60
CA TYR A 315 -32.49 2.62 7.30
C TYR A 315 -31.49 1.46 7.43
N ILE A 316 -30.51 1.58 8.34
CA ILE A 316 -29.53 0.51 8.56
C ILE A 316 -30.24 -0.77 8.98
N ILE A 317 -31.17 -0.72 9.92
CA ILE A 317 -31.91 -1.90 10.41
C ILE A 317 -32.73 -2.53 9.28
N GLU A 318 -33.51 -1.72 8.54
CA GLU A 318 -34.38 -2.17 7.46
C GLU A 318 -33.61 -2.84 6.31
N HIS A 319 -32.44 -2.29 5.96
CA HIS A 319 -31.66 -2.76 4.82
C HIS A 319 -30.50 -3.69 5.22
N PHE A 320 -30.28 -3.97 6.51
CA PHE A 320 -29.14 -4.76 6.99
C PHE A 320 -29.08 -6.15 6.32
N THR A 321 -30.17 -6.91 6.36
CA THR A 321 -30.22 -8.27 5.79
C THR A 321 -30.08 -8.24 4.28
N GLN A 322 -30.65 -7.23 3.61
CA GLN A 322 -30.52 -7.05 2.15
C GLN A 322 -29.07 -6.74 1.74
N LYS A 323 -28.37 -5.88 2.49
CA LYS A 323 -27.00 -5.45 2.17
C LYS A 323 -25.94 -6.50 2.55
N THR A 324 -26.20 -7.28 3.58
CA THR A 324 -25.30 -8.35 4.06
C THR A 324 -25.57 -9.71 3.42
N TYR A 325 -26.64 -9.83 2.63
CA TYR A 325 -27.06 -11.06 1.96
C TYR A 325 -27.14 -12.28 2.90
N ARG A 326 -27.38 -12.07 4.21
CA ARG A 326 -27.35 -13.14 5.23
C ARG A 326 -28.32 -14.31 4.95
N ASN A 327 -29.31 -14.11 4.09
CA ASN A 327 -30.32 -15.10 3.72
C ASN A 327 -30.39 -15.40 2.21
N GLU A 328 -29.50 -14.85 1.38
CA GLU A 328 -29.51 -15.04 -0.08
C GLU A 328 -28.24 -15.72 -0.58
N LYS A 329 -28.39 -16.66 -1.52
CA LYS A 329 -27.26 -17.38 -2.15
C LYS A 329 -26.68 -16.65 -3.36
N THR A 330 -27.41 -15.75 -4.01
CA THR A 330 -26.96 -15.10 -5.26
C THR A 330 -27.47 -13.67 -5.32
N TYR A 331 -26.65 -12.73 -5.78
CA TYR A 331 -27.08 -11.36 -6.07
C TYR A 331 -26.90 -11.00 -7.55
N LYS A 332 -27.79 -10.15 -8.07
CA LYS A 332 -27.69 -9.57 -9.42
C LYS A 332 -27.31 -8.10 -9.31
N TYR A 333 -26.28 -7.68 -10.03
CA TYR A 333 -25.90 -6.27 -10.07
C TYR A 333 -25.77 -5.77 -11.51
N LYS A 334 -26.00 -4.47 -11.68
CA LYS A 334 -25.85 -3.77 -12.95
C LYS A 334 -24.53 -3.01 -12.93
N ARG A 335 -23.65 -3.28 -13.89
CA ARG A 335 -22.35 -2.60 -14.04
C ARG A 335 -22.45 -1.57 -15.16
N ILE A 336 -21.90 -0.38 -14.94
CA ILE A 336 -21.72 0.62 -16.02
C ILE A 336 -20.37 0.34 -16.69
N LEU A 337 -20.39 0.20 -18.01
CA LEU A 337 -19.22 -0.21 -18.80
C LEU A 337 -18.40 0.99 -19.30
N ASN A 338 -19.03 2.14 -19.52
CA ASN A 338 -18.40 3.32 -20.13
C ASN A 338 -18.06 4.44 -19.13
N VAL A 339 -17.66 4.09 -17.91
CA VAL A 339 -17.36 5.06 -16.84
C VAL A 339 -16.28 6.08 -17.25
N LYS A 340 -15.24 5.65 -17.99
CA LYS A 340 -14.18 6.56 -18.48
C LYS A 340 -14.69 7.58 -19.49
N GLU A 341 -15.57 7.15 -20.40
CA GLU A 341 -16.15 8.01 -21.43
C GLU A 341 -17.13 9.02 -20.80
N LEU A 342 -17.97 8.55 -19.87
CA LEU A 342 -18.89 9.39 -19.09
C LEU A 342 -18.15 10.43 -18.25
N ALA A 343 -17.01 10.06 -17.64
CA ALA A 343 -16.22 10.99 -16.84
C ALA A 343 -15.46 12.04 -17.68
N ALA A 344 -15.17 11.73 -18.95
CA ALA A 344 -14.52 12.65 -19.88
C ALA A 344 -15.51 13.58 -20.60
N ASP A 345 -16.79 13.24 -20.59
CA ASP A 345 -17.85 14.00 -21.23
C ASP A 345 -18.25 15.23 -20.40
N LYS A 346 -17.71 16.38 -20.77
CA LYS A 346 -17.99 17.66 -20.10
C LYS A 346 -19.43 18.17 -20.32
N HIS A 347 -20.14 17.61 -21.30
CA HIS A 347 -21.45 18.09 -21.71
C HIS A 347 -22.58 17.07 -21.44
N ASN A 348 -22.28 15.94 -20.77
CA ASN A 348 -23.25 14.88 -20.43
C ASN A 348 -24.11 14.42 -21.62
N THR A 349 -23.48 14.28 -22.78
CA THR A 349 -24.08 13.82 -24.04
C THR A 349 -24.09 12.30 -24.21
N LEU A 350 -23.29 11.55 -23.43
CA LEU A 350 -23.15 10.10 -23.54
C LEU A 350 -24.10 9.33 -22.61
N ASP A 351 -24.77 8.32 -23.17
CA ASP A 351 -25.62 7.42 -22.41
C ASP A 351 -24.85 6.34 -21.64
N THR A 352 -25.36 5.96 -20.47
CA THR A 352 -24.79 4.86 -19.66
C THR A 352 -24.97 3.50 -20.33
N LYS A 353 -23.87 2.83 -20.70
CA LYS A 353 -23.87 1.43 -21.14
C LYS A 353 -23.86 0.51 -19.92
N LYS A 354 -24.85 -0.37 -19.79
CA LYS A 354 -25.03 -1.25 -18.62
C LYS A 354 -24.97 -2.74 -19.00
N SER A 355 -24.29 -3.56 -18.21
CA SER A 355 -24.43 -5.02 -18.21
C SER A 355 -25.07 -5.50 -16.89
N SER A 356 -25.69 -6.67 -16.90
CA SER A 356 -26.22 -7.32 -15.68
C SER A 356 -25.53 -8.66 -15.48
N GLU A 357 -25.00 -8.89 -14.28
CA GLU A 357 -24.35 -10.15 -13.90
C GLU A 357 -24.96 -10.68 -12.61
N ALA A 358 -25.02 -12.02 -12.50
CA ALA A 358 -25.40 -12.74 -11.29
C ALA A 358 -24.13 -13.31 -10.65
N VAL A 359 -23.98 -13.11 -9.34
CA VAL A 359 -22.82 -13.56 -8.56
C VAL A 359 -23.32 -14.38 -7.38
N ASP A 360 -22.75 -15.57 -7.18
CA ASP A 360 -22.99 -16.39 -5.99
C ASP A 360 -22.32 -15.74 -4.78
N VAL A 361 -23.06 -15.63 -3.68
CA VAL A 361 -22.62 -14.99 -2.44
C VAL A 361 -21.57 -15.84 -1.72
N ASN A 362 -21.48 -17.15 -2.04
CA ASN A 362 -20.57 -18.09 -1.38
C ASN A 362 -19.32 -18.47 -2.18
N GLY A 363 -19.11 -17.88 -3.37
CA GLY A 363 -17.94 -18.15 -4.22
C GLY A 363 -18.12 -19.33 -5.16
#